data_AF-A0A821L8T5-F1
#
_entry.id   AF-A0A821L8T5-F1
#
_cell.length_a   1.000
_cell.length_b   1.000
_cell.length_c   1.000
_cell.angle_alpha   90.00
_cell.angle_beta   90.00
_cell.angle_gamma   90.00
#
_symmetry.space_group_name_H-M   'P 1'
#
loop_
_entity.id
_entity.type
_entity.pdbx_description
1 polymer ?
#
loop_
_entity_poly.entity_id
_entity_poly.type
_entity_poly.pdbx_seq_one_letter_code
_entity_poly.pdbx_strand_id
1 'polypeptide(L)'
;MDHQEDLLGDHEIFLQVQLYFLNLILPLCNNIGWTLINQTTDWRRALLQPEVLSTVCYYGYRECIDAARSIYRRWYLNPARNPIPMSLRSTVYCMVVREGSHGEFEFLWNRLKHELVPSETVNLLDGLACTKDRSRIVWVLNQHLNNESVIREQDMPRSISNVARSRNSNQITWIWMQDNWSQLFSKWGKTVRQLNDFKIFADSITDKGTVYRQFQLSLDKINASIVWNIEPIEIIGEISVIETIYNEDRDLYTIIFNRIISVNTQIMLTFNYLGQLNNDIDGLFLSSYVRSSNQVRRYFVASQMGPISARRALPCFDEPIFKATFSLTVEHEPQYRAWSNMPVENQTNLSSGLILTRFKKSIPMSSYLLALIVADFDCLTRHDTGLYRNVTMSVCAQPERKDDLYYALDIATKRIHDFEEQYQINYPLSKCDHIAVPNFDIPAMKNFGCILYSETRLLYNNQTSTSLNQQQAALIITHELSHQWFGNLVTPSWWKDFWLNKAFAEWMAYIATNKIHPDWNLYEQYIAQQWLLIMQDDAISFSHPISMQITQDKQIISIFDLIIYSKGSSLVRMMLHIMSENTFNRGISKYLRNHLYSTVEKLIFGKY
;
A
#
# COMPACT_ATOMS: atom_id res chain seq x y z
N MET A 1 -1.36 19.89 -6.31
CA MET A 1 -1.71 21.19 -6.92
C MET A 1 -3.21 21.36 -6.96
N ASP A 2 -3.94 20.44 -7.62
CA ASP A 2 -5.42 20.38 -7.60
C ASP A 2 -6.01 20.44 -6.19
N HIS A 3 -5.40 19.75 -5.23
CA HIS A 3 -5.89 19.77 -3.86
C HIS A 3 -5.72 21.11 -3.11
N GLN A 4 -4.79 21.99 -3.50
CA GLN A 4 -4.66 23.31 -2.87
C GLN A 4 -5.76 24.28 -3.33
N GLU A 5 -6.14 24.21 -4.61
CA GLU A 5 -7.32 24.91 -5.13
C GLU A 5 -8.60 24.36 -4.48
N ASP A 6 -8.67 23.04 -4.27
CA ASP A 6 -9.80 22.41 -3.59
C ASP A 6 -9.97 22.85 -2.13
N LEU A 7 -8.86 23.09 -1.42
CA LEU A 7 -8.81 23.33 0.03
C LEU A 7 -8.84 24.82 0.40
N LEU A 8 -8.22 25.65 -0.43
CA LEU A 8 -8.08 27.08 -0.19
C LEU A 8 -8.80 27.92 -1.25
N GLY A 9 -9.28 27.38 -2.37
CA GLY A 9 -9.80 28.15 -3.50
C GLY A 9 -10.91 29.15 -3.16
N ASP A 10 -11.68 28.88 -2.10
CA ASP A 10 -12.74 29.76 -1.57
C ASP A 10 -12.25 30.70 -0.44
N HIS A 11 -10.98 30.60 -0.04
CA HIS A 11 -10.36 31.33 1.07
C HIS A 11 -9.43 32.43 0.57
N GLU A 12 -9.51 33.62 1.17
CA GLU A 12 -8.67 34.77 0.83
C GLU A 12 -7.15 34.50 0.91
N ILE A 13 -6.73 33.45 1.63
CA ILE A 13 -5.33 33.08 1.82
C ILE A 13 -4.76 32.34 0.61
N PHE A 14 -5.61 31.81 -0.28
CA PHE A 14 -5.16 31.07 -1.45
C PHE A 14 -4.29 31.91 -2.36
N LEU A 15 -4.68 33.17 -2.61
CA LEU A 15 -3.83 34.09 -3.37
C LEU A 15 -2.46 34.29 -2.71
N GLN A 16 -2.39 34.35 -1.38
CA GLN A 16 -1.12 34.50 -0.65
C GLN A 16 -0.25 33.23 -0.76
N VAL A 17 -0.88 32.06 -0.69
CA VAL A 17 -0.20 30.76 -0.87
C VAL A 17 0.28 30.57 -2.31
N GLN A 18 -0.54 30.91 -3.30
CA GLN A 18 -0.16 30.92 -4.71
C GLN A 18 1.04 31.84 -4.94
N LEU A 19 1.01 33.07 -4.42
CA LEU A 19 2.12 34.03 -4.53
C LEU A 19 3.39 33.53 -3.83
N TYR A 20 3.27 32.89 -2.66
CA TYR A 20 4.41 32.29 -1.96
C TYR A 20 5.08 31.19 -2.80
N PHE A 21 4.29 30.23 -3.31
CA PHE A 21 4.83 29.16 -4.15
C PHE A 21 5.40 29.67 -5.47
N LEU A 22 4.75 30.65 -6.10
CA LEU A 22 5.29 31.32 -7.28
C LEU A 22 6.65 31.95 -6.97
N ASN A 23 6.81 32.68 -5.87
CA ASN A 23 8.09 33.29 -5.49
C ASN A 23 9.23 32.27 -5.33
N LEU A 24 8.92 31.05 -4.85
CA LEU A 24 9.92 29.98 -4.73
C LEU A 24 10.33 29.38 -6.08
N ILE A 25 9.39 29.27 -7.03
CA ILE A 25 9.59 28.51 -8.26
C ILE A 25 9.97 29.41 -9.45
N LEU A 26 9.61 30.69 -9.44
CA LEU A 26 9.88 31.64 -10.53
C LEU A 26 11.38 31.74 -10.91
N PRO A 27 12.34 31.79 -9.97
CA PRO A 27 13.76 31.79 -10.34
C PRO A 27 14.17 30.56 -11.17
N LEU A 28 13.59 29.40 -10.85
CA LEU A 28 13.84 28.15 -11.56
C LEU A 28 13.16 28.16 -12.93
N CYS A 29 11.94 28.68 -13.03
CA CYS A 29 11.21 28.84 -14.29
C CYS A 29 11.97 29.74 -15.29
N ASN A 30 12.48 30.88 -14.82
CA ASN A 30 13.24 31.82 -15.63
C ASN A 30 14.54 31.23 -16.16
N ASN A 31 15.18 30.35 -15.36
CA ASN A 31 16.39 29.67 -15.79
C ASN A 31 16.09 28.56 -16.80
N ILE A 32 14.99 27.81 -16.63
CA ILE A 32 14.64 26.66 -17.47
C ILE A 32 14.11 27.06 -18.84
N GLY A 33 13.13 27.97 -18.91
CA GLY A 33 12.52 28.45 -20.17
C GLY A 33 11.69 27.41 -20.96
N TRP A 34 11.17 27.84 -22.13
CA TRP A 34 10.25 27.08 -22.99
C TRP A 34 10.90 26.41 -24.21
N THR A 35 12.22 26.57 -24.38
CA THR A 35 12.95 26.01 -25.51
C THR A 35 13.17 24.51 -25.35
N LEU A 36 13.29 23.78 -26.46
CA LEU A 36 13.60 22.36 -26.44
C LEU A 36 14.98 22.15 -25.80
N ILE A 37 15.04 21.38 -24.72
CA ILE A 37 16.29 21.00 -24.06
C ILE A 37 16.72 19.64 -24.61
N ASN A 38 17.99 19.52 -24.95
CA ASN A 38 18.54 18.26 -25.43
C ASN A 38 18.69 17.27 -24.27
N GLN A 39 17.91 16.19 -24.33
CA GLN A 39 17.83 15.16 -23.30
C GLN A 39 19.14 14.39 -23.10
N THR A 40 20.05 14.33 -24.09
CA THR A 40 21.32 13.61 -23.94
C THR A 40 22.38 14.44 -23.22
N THR A 41 22.36 15.75 -23.39
CA THR A 41 23.37 16.66 -22.83
C THR A 41 22.92 17.31 -21.52
N ASP A 42 21.60 17.46 -21.29
CA ASP A 42 21.05 18.11 -20.09
C ASP A 42 19.74 17.45 -19.63
N TRP A 43 19.82 16.16 -19.32
CA TRP A 43 18.66 15.34 -18.96
C TRP A 43 17.95 15.82 -17.68
N ARG A 44 18.69 16.38 -16.70
CA ARG A 44 18.12 16.87 -15.44
C ARG A 44 17.19 18.05 -15.69
N ARG A 45 17.64 19.02 -16.50
CA ARG A 45 16.82 20.18 -16.86
C ARG A 45 15.67 19.78 -17.77
N ALA A 46 15.89 18.82 -18.69
CA ALA A 46 14.82 18.28 -19.54
C ALA A 46 13.72 17.56 -18.74
N LEU A 47 14.07 16.86 -17.66
CA LEU A 47 13.13 16.21 -16.75
C LEU A 47 12.35 17.22 -15.90
N LEU A 48 13.03 18.24 -15.37
CA LEU A 48 12.42 19.27 -14.52
C LEU A 48 11.53 20.25 -15.29
N GLN A 49 11.80 20.47 -16.58
CA GLN A 49 11.12 21.47 -17.39
C GLN A 49 9.58 21.35 -17.40
N PRO A 50 8.97 20.20 -17.73
CA PRO A 50 7.51 20.07 -17.72
C PRO A 50 6.90 20.28 -16.33
N GLU A 51 7.54 19.80 -15.27
CA GLU A 51 7.04 19.94 -13.89
C GLU A 51 7.04 21.39 -13.43
N VAL A 52 8.14 22.11 -13.67
CA VAL A 52 8.29 23.52 -13.30
C VAL A 52 7.32 24.40 -14.08
N LEU A 53 7.24 24.22 -15.40
CA LEU A 53 6.32 25.00 -16.24
C LEU A 53 4.85 24.69 -15.93
N SER A 54 4.50 23.42 -15.73
CA SER A 54 3.15 23.02 -15.32
C SER A 54 2.77 23.70 -14.01
N THR A 55 3.66 23.65 -13.02
CA THR A 55 3.40 24.23 -11.69
C THR A 55 3.22 25.74 -11.73
N VAL A 56 4.08 26.46 -12.45
CA VAL A 56 4.02 27.93 -12.52
C VAL A 56 2.78 28.40 -13.30
N CYS A 57 2.45 27.74 -14.41
CA CYS A 57 1.24 28.03 -15.17
C CYS A 57 -0.01 27.73 -14.33
N TYR A 58 0.00 26.63 -13.59
CA TYR A 58 -1.10 26.20 -12.73
C TYR A 58 -1.42 27.23 -11.63
N TYR A 59 -0.40 27.80 -10.99
CA TYR A 59 -0.56 28.86 -9.98
C TYR A 59 -0.91 30.23 -10.57
N GLY A 60 -1.21 30.33 -11.87
CA GLY A 60 -1.76 31.54 -12.47
C GLY A 60 -0.72 32.55 -12.94
N TYR A 61 0.55 32.15 -13.12
CA TYR A 61 1.57 33.05 -13.67
C TYR A 61 1.26 33.40 -15.13
N ARG A 62 0.85 34.65 -15.37
CA ARG A 62 0.34 35.12 -16.66
C ARG A 62 1.31 34.87 -17.81
N GLU A 63 2.60 35.15 -17.62
CA GLU A 63 3.60 34.97 -18.68
C GLU A 63 3.75 33.49 -19.09
N CYS A 64 3.57 32.56 -18.15
CA CYS A 64 3.56 31.12 -18.45
C CYS A 64 2.34 30.74 -19.27
N ILE A 65 1.15 31.22 -18.87
CA ILE A 65 -0.12 30.96 -19.57
C ILE A 65 -0.08 31.54 -20.99
N ASP A 66 0.41 32.78 -21.14
CA ASP A 66 0.54 33.45 -22.43
C ASP A 66 1.55 32.75 -23.34
N ALA A 67 2.65 32.25 -22.79
CA ALA A 67 3.61 31.44 -23.54
C ALA A 67 2.99 30.13 -24.03
N ALA A 68 2.28 29.39 -23.16
CA ALA A 68 1.59 28.15 -23.53
C ALA A 68 0.56 28.40 -24.65
N ARG A 69 -0.28 29.43 -24.50
CA ARG A 69 -1.27 29.86 -25.50
C ARG A 69 -0.62 30.28 -26.82
N SER A 70 0.49 31.01 -26.78
CA SER A 70 1.20 31.45 -28.00
C SER A 70 1.70 30.27 -28.83
N ILE A 71 2.32 29.27 -28.18
CA ILE A 71 2.79 28.07 -28.88
C ILE A 71 1.60 27.26 -29.43
N TYR A 72 0.54 27.10 -28.64
CA TYR A 72 -0.67 26.42 -29.07
C TYR A 72 -1.37 27.13 -30.24
N ARG A 73 -1.47 28.46 -30.21
CA ARG A 73 -2.08 29.25 -31.29
C ARG A 73 -1.35 29.09 -32.61
N ARG A 74 -0.02 28.98 -32.60
CA ARG A 74 0.75 28.66 -33.82
C ARG A 74 0.35 27.31 -34.40
N TRP A 75 0.07 26.32 -33.55
CA TRP A 75 -0.45 25.02 -33.97
C TRP A 75 -1.88 25.11 -34.49
N TYR A 76 -2.74 25.84 -33.78
CA TYR A 76 -4.14 26.07 -34.14
C TYR A 76 -4.26 26.72 -35.53
N LEU A 77 -3.41 27.70 -35.85
CA LEU A 77 -3.38 28.38 -37.15
C LEU A 77 -2.75 27.53 -38.26
N ASN A 78 -1.83 26.61 -37.94
CA ASN A 78 -1.14 25.76 -38.90
C ASN A 78 -1.10 24.29 -38.44
N PRO A 79 -2.19 23.53 -38.60
CA PRO A 79 -2.35 22.21 -37.96
C PRO A 79 -1.48 21.09 -38.53
N ALA A 80 -0.79 21.32 -39.65
CA ALA A 80 -0.01 20.31 -40.37
C ALA A 80 1.15 19.74 -39.53
N ARG A 81 1.78 20.56 -38.68
CA ARG A 81 2.87 20.14 -37.80
C ARG A 81 2.68 20.74 -36.42
N ASN A 82 2.70 19.89 -35.40
CA ASN A 82 2.63 20.33 -34.01
C ASN A 82 3.98 20.95 -33.58
N PRO A 83 4.04 22.27 -33.31
CA PRO A 83 5.27 22.96 -32.91
C PRO A 83 5.58 22.80 -31.41
N ILE A 84 4.69 22.17 -30.63
CA ILE A 84 4.87 21.98 -29.19
C ILE A 84 5.89 20.87 -28.94
N PRO A 85 6.97 21.12 -28.16
CA PRO A 85 7.92 20.09 -27.76
C PRO A 85 7.22 18.91 -27.10
N MET A 86 7.62 17.68 -27.43
CA MET A 86 6.96 16.46 -26.96
C MET A 86 6.84 16.40 -25.43
N SER A 87 7.87 16.83 -24.70
CA SER A 87 7.87 16.89 -23.23
C SER A 87 6.87 17.89 -22.65
N LEU A 88 6.45 18.90 -23.42
CA LEU A 88 5.57 19.99 -22.96
C LEU A 88 4.13 19.86 -23.43
N ARG A 89 3.81 18.83 -24.22
CA ARG A 89 2.46 18.66 -24.81
C ARG A 89 1.37 18.56 -23.75
N SER A 90 1.55 17.67 -22.76
CA SER A 90 0.60 17.51 -21.66
C SER A 90 0.36 18.84 -20.93
N THR A 91 1.44 19.55 -20.56
CA THR A 91 1.37 20.87 -19.92
C THR A 91 0.63 21.89 -20.78
N VAL A 92 1.02 22.07 -22.05
CA VAL A 92 0.43 23.08 -22.93
C VAL A 92 -1.04 22.77 -23.21
N TYR A 93 -1.40 21.52 -23.49
CA TYR A 93 -2.79 21.13 -23.76
C TYR A 93 -3.67 21.37 -22.55
N CYS A 94 -3.24 20.90 -21.39
CA CYS A 94 -3.98 21.05 -20.14
C CYS A 94 -4.19 22.53 -19.81
N MET A 95 -3.14 23.35 -19.87
CA MET A 95 -3.23 24.79 -19.55
C MET A 95 -4.13 25.55 -20.53
N VAL A 96 -4.01 25.27 -21.83
CA VAL A 96 -4.83 25.94 -22.84
C VAL A 96 -6.29 25.50 -22.74
N VAL A 97 -6.60 24.23 -22.49
CA VAL A 97 -7.98 23.78 -22.32
C VAL A 97 -8.61 24.31 -21.02
N ARG A 98 -7.82 24.38 -19.95
CA ARG A 98 -8.23 24.88 -18.63
C ARG A 98 -8.66 26.35 -18.68
N GLU A 99 -7.88 27.18 -19.36
CA GLU A 99 -8.10 28.64 -19.46
C GLU A 99 -8.78 29.05 -20.79
N GLY A 100 -9.03 28.10 -21.67
CA GLY A 100 -9.35 28.27 -23.09
C GLY A 100 -10.81 28.46 -23.46
N SER A 101 -10.98 28.91 -24.70
CA SER A 101 -12.28 29.02 -25.36
C SER A 101 -12.79 27.66 -25.86
N HIS A 102 -14.06 27.63 -26.25
CA HIS A 102 -14.66 26.44 -26.88
C HIS A 102 -13.91 26.00 -28.14
N GLY A 103 -13.40 26.94 -28.96
CA GLY A 103 -12.67 26.62 -30.18
C GLY A 103 -11.33 25.91 -29.94
N GLU A 104 -10.63 26.26 -28.85
CA GLU A 104 -9.38 25.58 -28.46
C GLU A 104 -9.67 24.14 -27.98
N PHE A 105 -10.75 23.95 -27.22
CA PHE A 105 -11.20 22.62 -26.81
C PHE A 105 -11.59 21.74 -28.01
N GLU A 106 -12.44 22.25 -28.92
CA GLU A 106 -12.88 21.54 -30.12
C GLU A 106 -11.72 21.20 -31.04
N PHE A 107 -10.75 22.11 -31.20
CA PHE A 107 -9.55 21.81 -31.96
C PHE A 107 -8.80 20.61 -31.38
N LEU A 108 -8.57 20.58 -30.06
CA LEU A 108 -7.89 19.46 -29.41
C LEU A 108 -8.66 18.14 -29.56
N TRP A 109 -9.98 18.17 -29.42
CA TRP A 109 -10.84 17.01 -29.65
C TRP A 109 -10.74 16.50 -31.09
N ASN A 110 -10.74 17.41 -32.07
CA ASN A 110 -10.64 17.04 -33.47
C ASN A 110 -9.25 16.45 -33.81
N ARG A 111 -8.19 16.85 -33.09
CA ARG A 111 -6.87 16.19 -33.17
C ARG A 111 -6.91 14.78 -32.62
N LEU A 112 -7.57 14.55 -31.48
CA LEU A 112 -7.72 13.22 -30.89
C LEU A 112 -8.39 12.23 -31.86
N LYS A 113 -9.40 12.66 -32.62
CA LYS A 113 -10.10 11.83 -33.63
C LYS A 113 -9.18 11.25 -34.71
N HIS A 114 -8.11 11.96 -35.04
CA HIS A 114 -7.22 11.62 -36.15
C HIS A 114 -5.83 11.18 -35.68
N GLU A 115 -5.63 11.02 -34.36
CA GLU A 115 -4.34 10.64 -33.79
C GLU A 115 -4.16 9.12 -33.81
N LEU A 116 -3.03 8.66 -34.35
CA LEU A 116 -2.70 7.25 -34.49
C LEU A 116 -1.63 6.79 -33.48
N VAL A 117 -0.92 7.74 -32.87
CA VAL A 117 0.17 7.46 -31.93
C VAL A 117 -0.39 7.35 -30.50
N PRO A 118 -0.33 6.16 -29.85
CA PRO A 118 -0.96 5.95 -28.54
C PRO A 118 -0.49 6.89 -27.44
N SER A 119 0.80 7.25 -27.42
CA SER A 119 1.34 8.19 -26.42
C SER A 119 0.80 9.61 -26.60
N GLU A 120 0.53 10.02 -27.84
CA GLU A 120 -0.08 11.33 -28.13
C GLU A 120 -1.58 11.31 -27.84
N THR A 121 -2.29 10.21 -28.12
CA THR A 121 -3.68 9.99 -27.70
C THR A 121 -3.85 10.25 -26.21
N VAL A 122 -2.96 9.72 -25.37
CA VAL A 122 -2.99 9.95 -23.93
C VAL A 122 -2.76 11.41 -23.57
N ASN A 123 -1.79 12.10 -24.18
CA ASN A 123 -1.57 13.54 -23.93
C ASN A 123 -2.80 14.37 -24.27
N LEU A 124 -3.45 14.08 -25.40
CA LEU A 124 -4.65 14.78 -25.86
C LEU A 124 -5.83 14.55 -24.90
N LEU A 125 -6.04 13.31 -24.45
CA LEU A 125 -7.06 12.96 -23.45
C LEU A 125 -6.82 13.67 -22.11
N ASP A 126 -5.58 13.65 -21.62
CA ASP A 126 -5.18 14.30 -20.38
C ASP A 126 -5.39 15.83 -20.47
N GLY A 127 -5.11 16.43 -21.64
CA GLY A 127 -5.36 17.85 -21.90
C GLY A 127 -6.84 18.23 -21.90
N LEU A 128 -7.69 17.43 -22.57
CA LEU A 128 -9.15 17.64 -22.60
C LEU A 128 -9.77 17.55 -21.21
N ALA A 129 -9.24 16.69 -20.35
CA ALA A 129 -9.69 16.49 -18.97
C ALA A 129 -9.48 17.73 -18.08
N CYS A 130 -8.60 18.65 -18.45
CA CYS A 130 -8.31 19.86 -17.66
C CYS A 130 -9.35 20.99 -17.78
N THR A 131 -10.44 20.77 -18.53
CA THR A 131 -11.46 21.80 -18.71
C THR A 131 -12.20 22.13 -17.41
N LYS A 132 -12.39 23.42 -17.12
CA LYS A 132 -13.20 23.90 -15.98
C LYS A 132 -14.68 24.06 -16.32
N ASP A 133 -15.05 23.92 -17.60
CA ASP A 133 -16.41 24.12 -18.08
C ASP A 133 -17.28 22.89 -17.80
N ARG A 134 -18.33 23.06 -16.98
CA ARG A 134 -19.23 21.98 -16.55
C ARG A 134 -19.87 21.23 -17.72
N SER A 135 -20.27 21.93 -18.78
CA SER A 135 -20.89 21.30 -19.95
C SER A 135 -19.88 20.44 -20.71
N ARG A 136 -18.63 20.90 -20.84
CA ARG A 136 -17.56 20.12 -21.47
C ARG A 136 -17.14 18.93 -20.64
N ILE A 137 -17.08 19.05 -19.30
CA ILE A 137 -16.82 17.92 -18.39
C ILE A 137 -17.83 16.79 -18.64
N VAL A 138 -19.14 17.09 -18.54
CA VAL A 138 -20.20 16.11 -18.78
C VAL A 138 -20.13 15.55 -20.19
N TRP A 139 -19.83 16.40 -21.18
CA TRP A 139 -19.70 15.98 -22.56
C TRP A 139 -18.55 14.99 -22.77
N VAL A 140 -17.37 15.22 -22.17
CA VAL A 140 -16.21 14.29 -22.22
C VAL A 140 -16.58 12.96 -21.56
N LEU A 141 -17.22 13.01 -20.39
CA LEU A 141 -17.68 11.81 -19.69
C LEU A 141 -18.63 10.99 -20.57
N ASN A 142 -19.63 11.62 -21.18
CA ASN A 142 -20.58 10.97 -22.08
C ASN A 142 -19.93 10.30 -23.31
N GLN A 143 -18.75 10.76 -23.75
CA GLN A 143 -18.04 10.10 -24.85
C GLN A 143 -17.64 8.66 -24.49
N HIS A 144 -17.48 8.31 -23.21
CA HIS A 144 -17.12 6.95 -22.79
C HIS A 144 -18.28 5.95 -22.95
N LEU A 145 -19.52 6.43 -22.94
CA LEU A 145 -20.72 5.59 -23.09
C LEU A 145 -20.99 5.26 -24.55
N ASN A 146 -20.55 6.11 -25.50
CA ASN A 146 -20.76 5.88 -26.92
C ASN A 146 -19.98 4.63 -27.41
N ASN A 147 -20.63 3.76 -28.19
CA ASN A 147 -20.00 2.56 -28.77
C ASN A 147 -19.09 2.89 -29.96
N GLU A 148 -19.29 4.04 -30.60
CA GLU A 148 -18.44 4.57 -31.68
C GLU A 148 -17.45 5.63 -31.15
N SER A 149 -17.15 5.56 -29.84
CA SER A 149 -16.24 6.53 -29.23
C SER A 149 -14.83 6.43 -29.79
N VAL A 150 -14.20 7.59 -29.90
CA VAL A 150 -12.76 7.74 -30.20
C VAL A 150 -11.92 7.26 -29.00
N ILE A 151 -12.50 7.25 -27.80
CA ILE A 151 -11.83 6.83 -26.57
C ILE A 151 -11.90 5.30 -26.47
N ARG A 152 -10.74 4.64 -26.52
CA ARG A 152 -10.64 3.18 -26.40
C ARG A 152 -11.06 2.73 -25.00
N GLU A 153 -11.71 1.58 -24.89
CA GLU A 153 -12.16 1.02 -23.61
C GLU A 153 -11.04 0.88 -22.57
N GLN A 154 -9.81 0.58 -23.02
CA GLN A 154 -8.63 0.48 -22.17
C GLN A 154 -8.12 1.82 -21.62
N ASP A 155 -8.42 2.94 -22.28
CA ASP A 155 -8.00 4.29 -21.85
C ASP A 155 -9.07 4.96 -20.95
N MET A 156 -10.27 4.38 -20.90
CA MET A 156 -11.43 4.89 -20.15
C MET A 156 -11.15 5.11 -18.65
N PRO A 157 -10.54 4.16 -17.89
CA PRO A 157 -10.28 4.38 -16.46
C PRO A 157 -9.38 5.59 -16.21
N ARG A 158 -8.30 5.71 -17.00
CA ARG A 158 -7.36 6.83 -16.90
C ARG A 158 -8.05 8.14 -17.29
N SER A 159 -8.80 8.16 -18.38
CA SER A 159 -9.44 9.38 -18.87
C SER A 159 -10.47 9.90 -17.86
N ILE A 160 -11.34 9.04 -17.32
CA ILE A 160 -12.34 9.46 -16.32
C ILE A 160 -11.66 9.90 -15.02
N SER A 161 -10.61 9.19 -14.57
CA SER A 161 -9.82 9.59 -13.39
C SER A 161 -9.19 10.97 -13.58
N ASN A 162 -8.69 11.27 -14.77
CA ASN A 162 -8.11 12.56 -15.09
C ASN A 162 -9.15 13.67 -15.13
N VAL A 163 -10.37 13.39 -15.60
CA VAL A 163 -11.50 14.33 -15.51
C VAL A 163 -11.84 14.59 -14.04
N ALA A 164 -11.76 13.59 -13.16
CA ALA A 164 -12.09 13.71 -11.74
C ALA A 164 -11.02 14.40 -10.86
N ARG A 165 -9.96 14.98 -11.44
CA ARG A 165 -8.81 15.53 -10.69
C ARG A 165 -9.09 16.79 -9.87
N SER A 166 -10.00 17.65 -10.31
CA SER A 166 -10.36 18.89 -9.58
C SER A 166 -11.64 18.70 -8.76
N ARG A 167 -11.80 19.37 -7.62
CA ARG A 167 -13.02 19.26 -6.79
C ARG A 167 -14.32 19.47 -7.56
N ASN A 168 -14.35 20.48 -8.44
CA ASN A 168 -15.53 20.78 -9.25
C ASN A 168 -15.85 19.65 -10.23
N SER A 169 -14.85 19.13 -10.93
CA SER A 169 -15.04 18.05 -11.90
C SER A 169 -15.23 16.68 -11.23
N ASN A 170 -14.67 16.46 -10.04
CA ASN A 170 -14.81 15.25 -9.24
C ASN A 170 -16.27 14.98 -8.87
N GLN A 171 -16.95 15.98 -8.29
CA GLN A 171 -18.35 15.85 -7.89
C GLN A 171 -19.26 15.57 -9.09
N ILE A 172 -19.02 16.26 -10.22
CA ILE A 172 -19.76 16.03 -11.48
C ILE A 172 -19.53 14.61 -11.99
N THR A 173 -18.27 14.15 -11.97
CA THR A 173 -17.89 12.81 -12.44
C THR A 173 -18.51 11.72 -11.59
N TRP A 174 -18.54 11.91 -10.26
CA TRP A 174 -19.15 10.96 -9.34
C TRP A 174 -20.65 10.79 -9.59
N ILE A 175 -21.40 11.90 -9.66
CA ILE A 175 -22.84 11.86 -9.96
C ILE A 175 -23.09 11.20 -11.31
N TRP A 176 -22.33 11.58 -12.33
CA TRP A 176 -22.45 11.00 -13.66
C TRP A 176 -22.19 9.49 -13.67
N MET A 177 -21.23 9.00 -12.89
CA MET A 177 -20.96 7.56 -12.78
C MET A 177 -22.12 6.81 -12.13
N GLN A 178 -22.74 7.39 -11.09
CA GLN A 178 -23.91 6.81 -10.43
C GLN A 178 -25.07 6.66 -11.43
N ASP A 179 -25.34 7.71 -12.22
CA ASP A 179 -26.43 7.74 -13.19
C ASP A 179 -26.22 6.74 -14.35
N ASN A 180 -24.97 6.40 -14.69
CA ASN A 180 -24.62 5.58 -15.85
C ASN A 180 -24.02 4.21 -15.49
N TRP A 181 -24.20 3.78 -14.24
CA TRP A 181 -23.56 2.61 -13.66
C TRP A 181 -23.71 1.33 -14.49
N SER A 182 -24.93 1.00 -14.91
CA SER A 182 -25.23 -0.23 -15.64
C SER A 182 -24.48 -0.31 -16.97
N GLN A 183 -24.34 0.82 -17.67
CA GLN A 183 -23.62 0.90 -18.93
C GLN A 183 -22.11 0.80 -18.72
N LEU A 184 -21.57 1.50 -17.73
CA LEU A 184 -20.15 1.42 -17.34
C LEU A 184 -19.76 -0.01 -16.94
N PHE A 185 -20.58 -0.65 -16.12
CA PHE A 185 -20.37 -2.04 -15.70
C PHE A 185 -20.45 -3.01 -16.87
N SER A 186 -21.33 -2.80 -17.86
CA SER A 186 -21.39 -3.66 -19.05
C SER A 186 -20.14 -3.55 -19.96
N LYS A 187 -19.49 -2.38 -19.96
CA LYS A 187 -18.25 -2.14 -20.72
C LYS A 187 -17.01 -2.63 -19.96
N TRP A 188 -16.95 -2.43 -18.64
CA TRP A 188 -15.81 -2.85 -17.80
C TRP A 188 -15.90 -4.29 -17.27
N GLY A 189 -17.08 -4.81 -16.94
CA GLY A 189 -17.28 -6.01 -16.12
C GLY A 189 -17.10 -7.36 -16.84
N LYS A 190 -16.31 -7.43 -17.91
CA LYS A 190 -16.17 -8.67 -18.71
C LYS A 190 -15.07 -9.61 -18.20
N THR A 191 -14.13 -9.14 -17.39
CA THR A 191 -13.03 -9.94 -16.83
C THR A 191 -12.63 -9.50 -15.42
N VAL A 192 -12.04 -10.41 -14.64
CA VAL A 192 -11.53 -10.14 -13.27
C VAL A 192 -10.51 -8.99 -13.24
N ARG A 193 -9.69 -8.86 -14.30
CA ARG A 193 -8.70 -7.79 -14.43
C ARG A 193 -9.36 -6.42 -14.56
N GLN A 194 -10.41 -6.31 -15.37
CA GLN A 194 -11.13 -5.06 -15.57
C GLN A 194 -11.97 -4.66 -14.34
N LEU A 195 -12.42 -5.64 -13.53
CA LEU A 195 -13.02 -5.41 -12.22
C LEU A 195 -12.01 -4.83 -11.21
N ASN A 196 -10.75 -5.30 -11.22
CA ASN A 196 -9.68 -4.73 -10.40
C ASN A 196 -9.25 -3.35 -10.89
N ASP A 197 -9.12 -3.13 -12.20
CA ASP A 197 -8.83 -1.81 -12.76
C ASP A 197 -9.96 -0.82 -12.44
N PHE A 198 -11.22 -1.29 -12.46
CA PHE A 198 -12.38 -0.52 -12.02
C PHE A 198 -12.34 -0.23 -10.52
N LYS A 199 -11.95 -1.19 -9.67
CA LYS A 199 -11.81 -0.99 -8.23
C LYS A 199 -10.74 0.05 -7.91
N ILE A 200 -9.57 -0.04 -8.55
CA ILE A 200 -8.47 0.94 -8.44
C ILE A 200 -8.94 2.33 -8.92
N PHE A 201 -9.71 2.40 -10.00
CA PHE A 201 -10.29 3.63 -10.53
C PHE A 201 -11.35 4.23 -9.59
N ALA A 202 -12.34 3.44 -9.16
CA ALA A 202 -13.34 3.83 -8.19
C ALA A 202 -12.67 4.27 -6.89
N ASP A 203 -11.53 3.67 -6.56
CA ASP A 203 -10.77 4.03 -5.39
C ASP A 203 -10.06 5.39 -5.48
N SER A 204 -9.77 5.86 -6.70
CA SER A 204 -9.16 7.17 -6.98
C SER A 204 -10.12 8.37 -6.83
N ILE A 205 -11.43 8.12 -6.68
CA ILE A 205 -12.44 9.19 -6.53
C ILE A 205 -12.57 9.56 -5.05
N THR A 206 -12.28 10.81 -4.70
CA THR A 206 -12.11 11.30 -3.33
C THR A 206 -13.39 11.52 -2.53
N ASP A 207 -14.57 11.67 -3.17
CA ASP A 207 -15.86 11.84 -2.47
C ASP A 207 -16.83 10.66 -2.73
N LYS A 208 -16.63 9.55 -2.00
CA LYS A 208 -17.33 8.26 -2.28
C LYS A 208 -18.71 8.11 -1.63
N GLY A 209 -19.16 9.07 -0.83
CA GLY A 209 -20.45 8.99 -0.12
C GLY A 209 -20.70 7.71 0.70
N THR A 210 -21.88 7.60 1.30
CA THR A 210 -22.27 6.48 2.19
C THR A 210 -22.68 5.21 1.43
N VAL A 211 -23.10 5.32 0.17
CA VAL A 211 -23.63 4.19 -0.63
C VAL A 211 -22.52 3.28 -1.15
N TYR A 212 -21.37 3.82 -1.60
CA TYR A 212 -20.21 3.02 -1.99
C TYR A 212 -19.65 2.22 -0.82
N ARG A 213 -19.66 2.83 0.38
CA ARG A 213 -19.33 2.14 1.62
C ARG A 213 -20.29 0.97 1.84
N GLN A 214 -21.61 1.17 1.78
CA GLN A 214 -22.58 0.07 1.92
C GLN A 214 -22.41 -1.03 0.87
N PHE A 215 -22.00 -0.67 -0.34
CA PHE A 215 -21.72 -1.61 -1.43
C PHE A 215 -20.45 -2.45 -1.18
N GLN A 216 -19.33 -1.83 -0.78
CA GLN A 216 -18.12 -2.55 -0.38
C GLN A 216 -18.43 -3.48 0.80
N LEU A 217 -19.20 -2.99 1.77
CA LEU A 217 -19.66 -3.77 2.92
C LEU A 217 -20.57 -4.95 2.55
N SER A 218 -21.25 -4.90 1.40
CA SER A 218 -22.09 -5.98 0.89
C SER A 218 -21.24 -7.01 0.12
N LEU A 219 -20.27 -6.54 -0.66
CA LEU A 219 -19.28 -7.40 -1.31
C LEU A 219 -18.40 -8.15 -0.31
N ASP A 220 -17.97 -7.48 0.75
CA ASP A 220 -17.19 -8.09 1.83
C ASP A 220 -18.03 -9.13 2.59
N LYS A 221 -19.33 -8.88 2.80
CA LYS A 221 -20.27 -9.86 3.39
C LYS A 221 -20.48 -11.09 2.50
N ILE A 222 -20.58 -10.89 1.18
CA ILE A 222 -20.70 -11.99 0.21
C ILE A 222 -19.40 -12.83 0.19
N ASN A 223 -18.24 -12.18 0.26
CA ASN A 223 -16.94 -12.86 0.30
C ASN A 223 -16.61 -13.45 1.67
N ALA A 224 -17.25 -13.01 2.76
CA ALA A 224 -17.03 -13.49 4.13
C ALA A 224 -17.86 -14.73 4.50
N SER A 225 -18.68 -15.25 3.59
CA SER A 225 -19.49 -16.44 3.84
C SER A 225 -18.62 -17.71 3.77
N ILE A 226 -17.83 -17.99 4.81
CA ILE A 226 -17.18 -19.29 5.03
C ILE A 226 -18.14 -20.16 5.85
N VAL A 227 -18.62 -21.25 5.25
CA VAL A 227 -19.32 -22.30 6.00
C VAL A 227 -18.27 -23.21 6.61
N TRP A 228 -17.98 -23.02 7.90
CA TRP A 228 -17.16 -23.97 8.65
C TRP A 228 -18.00 -25.20 8.98
N ASN A 229 -17.66 -26.36 8.39
CA ASN A 229 -18.13 -27.64 8.88
C ASN A 229 -17.23 -28.05 10.06
N ILE A 230 -17.60 -27.60 11.25
CA ILE A 230 -16.89 -27.91 12.50
C ILE A 230 -17.44 -29.23 13.04
N GLU A 231 -16.59 -30.24 13.17
CA GLU A 231 -16.92 -31.48 13.86
C GLU A 231 -17.05 -31.26 15.39
N PRO A 232 -17.65 -32.19 16.16
CA PRO A 232 -17.83 -32.00 17.59
C PRO A 232 -16.51 -31.67 18.31
N ILE A 233 -16.54 -30.64 19.16
CA ILE A 233 -15.37 -30.24 19.96
C ILE A 233 -15.11 -31.29 21.03
N GLU A 234 -13.91 -31.87 21.01
CA GLU A 234 -13.45 -32.75 22.07
C GLU A 234 -12.83 -31.94 23.22
N ILE A 235 -13.35 -32.15 24.43
CA ILE A 235 -12.79 -31.62 25.67
C ILE A 235 -12.33 -32.81 26.52
N ILE A 236 -11.11 -32.74 27.02
CA ILE A 236 -10.57 -33.75 27.94
C ILE A 236 -10.96 -33.35 29.38
N GLY A 237 -11.92 -34.04 30.00
CA GLY A 237 -12.30 -33.87 31.42
C GLY A 237 -13.80 -33.99 31.72
N GLU A 238 -14.23 -33.59 32.93
CA GLU A 238 -15.65 -33.58 33.36
C GLU A 238 -16.51 -32.46 32.72
N ILE A 239 -15.88 -31.58 31.96
CA ILE A 239 -16.52 -30.45 31.28
C ILE A 239 -16.95 -30.93 29.88
N SER A 240 -18.23 -30.78 29.55
CA SER A 240 -18.75 -31.12 28.23
C SER A 240 -19.39 -29.90 27.55
N VAL A 241 -19.32 -29.85 26.23
CA VAL A 241 -20.04 -28.86 25.42
C VAL A 241 -21.52 -29.24 25.39
N ILE A 242 -22.40 -28.30 25.75
CA ILE A 242 -23.85 -28.44 25.57
C ILE A 242 -24.23 -28.05 24.15
N GLU A 243 -23.77 -26.87 23.73
CA GLU A 243 -24.22 -26.20 22.52
C GLU A 243 -23.09 -25.35 21.95
N THR A 244 -23.08 -25.23 20.63
CA THR A 244 -22.23 -24.27 19.93
C THR A 244 -23.10 -23.38 19.04
N ILE A 245 -22.75 -22.09 18.99
CA ILE A 245 -23.51 -21.09 18.25
C ILE A 245 -22.52 -20.28 17.41
N TYR A 246 -22.74 -20.24 16.10
CA TYR A 246 -21.98 -19.37 15.20
C TYR A 246 -22.79 -18.12 14.87
N ASN A 247 -22.19 -16.95 15.06
CA ASN A 247 -22.76 -15.65 14.71
C ASN A 247 -22.01 -15.09 13.50
N GLU A 248 -22.60 -15.25 12.32
CA GLU A 248 -22.04 -14.79 11.04
C GLU A 248 -21.85 -13.27 10.99
N ASP A 249 -22.74 -12.47 11.60
CA ASP A 249 -22.62 -11.01 11.56
C ASP A 249 -21.45 -10.46 12.38
N ARG A 250 -20.93 -11.26 13.32
CA ARG A 250 -19.82 -10.88 14.21
C ARG A 250 -18.58 -11.75 14.07
N ASP A 251 -18.59 -12.71 13.15
CA ASP A 251 -17.55 -13.74 13.00
C ASP A 251 -17.17 -14.40 14.34
N LEU A 252 -18.18 -14.71 15.17
CA LEU A 252 -17.97 -15.20 16.53
C LEU A 252 -18.54 -16.60 16.72
N TYR A 253 -17.72 -17.50 17.26
CA TYR A 253 -18.11 -18.86 17.62
C TYR A 253 -18.23 -18.99 19.15
N THR A 254 -19.44 -19.26 19.64
CA THR A 254 -19.74 -19.41 21.07
C THR A 254 -19.79 -20.89 21.43
N ILE A 255 -19.13 -21.26 22.53
CA ILE A 255 -19.17 -22.60 23.11
C ILE A 255 -19.83 -22.50 24.48
N ILE A 256 -20.93 -23.23 24.68
CA ILE A 256 -21.65 -23.29 25.95
C ILE A 256 -21.30 -24.61 26.65
N PHE A 257 -20.78 -24.52 27.87
CA PHE A 257 -20.38 -25.68 28.67
C PHE A 257 -21.46 -26.08 29.66
N ASN A 258 -21.45 -27.36 30.07
CA ASN A 258 -22.39 -27.92 31.04
C ASN A 258 -22.30 -27.37 32.46
N ARG A 259 -21.26 -26.60 32.77
CA ARG A 259 -21.03 -25.98 34.07
C ARG A 259 -20.20 -24.71 33.94
N ILE A 260 -20.28 -23.85 34.96
CA ILE A 260 -19.40 -22.69 35.07
C ILE A 260 -17.98 -23.17 35.31
N ILE A 261 -17.04 -22.63 34.55
CA ILE A 261 -15.61 -22.93 34.67
C ILE A 261 -15.02 -22.04 35.77
N SER A 262 -14.39 -22.64 36.77
CA SER A 262 -13.72 -21.91 37.84
C SER A 262 -12.54 -21.08 37.29
N VAL A 263 -12.33 -19.89 37.85
CA VAL A 263 -11.18 -19.03 37.51
C VAL A 263 -9.87 -19.82 37.70
N ASN A 264 -8.91 -19.61 36.80
CA ASN A 264 -7.61 -20.31 36.74
C ASN A 264 -7.67 -21.80 36.34
N THR A 265 -8.82 -22.30 35.86
CA THR A 265 -8.89 -23.63 35.23
C THR A 265 -8.31 -23.59 33.82
N GLN A 266 -7.39 -24.50 33.49
CA GLN A 266 -6.90 -24.68 32.13
C GLN A 266 -7.82 -25.61 31.35
N ILE A 267 -8.18 -25.21 30.14
CA ILE A 267 -9.01 -26.00 29.22
C ILE A 267 -8.27 -26.13 27.90
N MET A 268 -8.29 -27.32 27.32
CA MET A 268 -7.84 -27.58 25.96
C MET A 268 -9.07 -27.69 25.06
N LEU A 269 -9.15 -26.82 24.06
CA LEU A 269 -10.18 -26.86 23.03
C LEU A 269 -9.55 -27.43 21.75
N THR A 270 -10.09 -28.56 21.27
CA THR A 270 -9.66 -29.19 20.03
C THR A 270 -10.72 -28.95 18.96
N PHE A 271 -10.31 -28.37 17.83
CA PHE A 271 -11.17 -28.11 16.70
C PHE A 271 -10.70 -28.92 15.50
N ASN A 272 -11.60 -29.74 14.95
CA ASN A 272 -11.42 -30.36 13.65
C ASN A 272 -12.33 -29.65 12.67
N TYR A 273 -11.74 -29.05 11.64
CA TYR A 273 -12.48 -28.25 10.67
C TYR A 273 -11.85 -28.35 9.29
N LEU A 274 -12.70 -28.14 8.27
CA LEU A 274 -12.29 -27.98 6.89
C LEU A 274 -12.58 -26.55 6.46
N GLY A 275 -11.62 -25.93 5.77
CA GLY A 275 -11.77 -24.60 5.19
C GLY A 275 -11.37 -24.62 3.72
N GLN A 276 -12.01 -23.79 2.92
CA GLN A 276 -11.60 -23.55 1.54
C GLN A 276 -10.51 -22.47 1.50
N LEU A 277 -9.47 -22.66 0.67
CA LEU A 277 -8.50 -21.61 0.41
C LEU A 277 -9.16 -20.46 -0.33
N ASN A 278 -8.88 -19.23 0.11
CA ASN A 278 -9.46 -18.05 -0.50
C ASN A 278 -8.83 -17.74 -1.86
N ASN A 279 -9.63 -17.09 -2.72
CA ASN A 279 -9.17 -16.53 -3.99
C ASN A 279 -8.77 -15.04 -3.85
N ASP A 280 -9.15 -14.40 -2.74
CA ASP A 280 -8.60 -13.11 -2.29
C ASP A 280 -7.36 -13.36 -1.42
N ILE A 281 -6.66 -12.30 -0.98
CA ILE A 281 -5.45 -12.45 -0.15
C ILE A 281 -5.74 -12.65 1.35
N ASP A 282 -7.00 -12.60 1.80
CA ASP A 282 -7.32 -12.60 3.23
C ASP A 282 -7.24 -14.00 3.85
N GLY A 283 -6.60 -14.14 5.00
CA GLY A 283 -6.48 -15.42 5.70
C GLY A 283 -5.48 -16.35 5.01
N LEU A 284 -5.88 -17.59 4.71
CA LEU A 284 -5.11 -18.51 3.87
C LEU A 284 -5.65 -18.50 2.44
N PHE A 285 -4.77 -18.25 1.47
CA PHE A 285 -5.17 -18.08 0.09
C PHE A 285 -4.34 -18.91 -0.88
N LEU A 286 -4.98 -19.26 -1.99
CA LEU A 286 -4.37 -19.93 -3.13
C LEU A 286 -4.00 -18.89 -4.18
N SER A 287 -2.73 -18.90 -4.62
CA SER A 287 -2.30 -18.06 -5.74
C SER A 287 -1.43 -18.90 -6.69
N SER A 288 -1.06 -18.29 -7.81
CA SER A 288 -0.26 -18.96 -8.84
C SER A 288 0.61 -18.01 -9.61
N TYR A 289 1.69 -18.55 -10.18
CA TYR A 289 2.56 -17.86 -11.13
C TYR A 289 2.86 -18.78 -12.31
N VAL A 290 3.33 -18.21 -13.42
CA VAL A 290 3.70 -18.98 -14.62
C VAL A 290 5.21 -19.02 -14.73
N ARG A 291 5.77 -20.23 -14.77
CA ARG A 291 7.20 -20.44 -14.98
C ARG A 291 7.56 -20.08 -16.41
N SER A 292 8.52 -19.16 -16.59
CA SER A 292 8.93 -18.74 -17.94
C SER A 292 9.65 -19.86 -18.70
N SER A 293 10.31 -20.77 -17.99
CA SER A 293 11.08 -21.90 -18.53
C SER A 293 10.26 -22.91 -19.33
N ASN A 294 9.04 -23.21 -18.89
CA ASN A 294 8.19 -24.24 -19.50
C ASN A 294 6.72 -23.81 -19.69
N GLN A 295 6.39 -22.56 -19.36
CA GLN A 295 5.02 -21.99 -19.43
C GLN A 295 3.99 -22.73 -18.57
N VAL A 296 4.45 -23.51 -17.58
CA VAL A 296 3.56 -24.22 -16.66
C VAL A 296 3.16 -23.32 -15.51
N ARG A 297 1.84 -23.29 -15.22
CA ARG A 297 1.30 -22.63 -14.03
C ARG A 297 1.65 -23.43 -12.78
N ARG A 298 2.28 -22.78 -11.81
CA ARG A 298 2.56 -23.32 -10.47
C ARG A 298 1.65 -22.65 -9.46
N TYR A 299 1.06 -23.47 -8.60
CA TYR A 299 0.22 -23.02 -7.51
C TYR A 299 1.01 -23.01 -6.21
N PHE A 300 0.65 -22.11 -5.32
CA PHE A 300 1.20 -22.05 -3.97
C PHE A 300 0.13 -21.55 -3.01
N VAL A 301 0.35 -21.83 -1.73
CA VAL A 301 -0.48 -21.31 -0.64
C VAL A 301 0.31 -20.26 0.11
N ALA A 302 -0.32 -19.15 0.46
CA ALA A 302 0.25 -18.12 1.31
C ALA A 302 -0.81 -17.60 2.29
N SER A 303 -0.37 -16.81 3.27
CA SER A 303 -1.24 -16.25 4.29
C SER A 303 -1.15 -14.73 4.35
N GLN A 304 -2.28 -14.04 4.53
CA GLN A 304 -2.31 -12.70 5.08
C GLN A 304 -3.39 -12.58 6.16
N MET A 305 -2.96 -12.72 7.40
CA MET A 305 -3.83 -12.79 8.58
C MET A 305 -4.20 -11.40 9.13
N GLY A 306 -3.44 -10.36 8.79
CA GLY A 306 -3.66 -9.02 9.32
C GLY A 306 -4.67 -8.20 8.50
N PRO A 307 -5.51 -7.38 9.16
CA PRO A 307 -5.58 -7.17 10.60
C PRO A 307 -6.40 -8.21 11.37
N ILE A 308 -7.48 -8.74 10.79
CA ILE A 308 -8.50 -9.57 11.47
C ILE A 308 -8.86 -10.83 10.69
N SER A 309 -7.97 -11.27 9.80
CA SER A 309 -8.20 -12.39 8.88
C SER A 309 -7.61 -13.70 9.41
N ALA A 310 -7.00 -13.73 10.60
CA ALA A 310 -6.50 -14.97 11.20
C ALA A 310 -7.65 -15.94 11.50
N ARG A 311 -8.80 -15.41 11.94
CA ARG A 311 -10.04 -16.17 12.13
C ARG A 311 -10.54 -16.91 10.88
N ARG A 312 -10.13 -16.47 9.67
CA ARG A 312 -10.46 -17.15 8.41
C ARG A 312 -9.59 -18.39 8.14
N ALA A 313 -8.48 -18.55 8.87
CA ALA A 313 -7.57 -19.67 8.75
C ALA A 313 -7.63 -20.63 9.94
N LEU A 314 -7.87 -20.10 11.14
CA LEU A 314 -8.00 -20.88 12.36
C LEU A 314 -8.97 -20.26 13.38
N PRO A 315 -9.78 -21.06 14.09
CA PRO A 315 -10.51 -20.60 15.27
C PRO A 315 -9.53 -20.06 16.32
N CYS A 316 -9.62 -18.76 16.61
CA CYS A 316 -8.73 -18.12 17.56
C CYS A 316 -9.37 -16.86 18.19
N PHE A 317 -8.78 -16.40 19.29
CA PHE A 317 -9.09 -15.09 19.86
C PHE A 317 -8.37 -14.02 19.02
N ASP A 318 -9.01 -13.61 17.92
CA ASP A 318 -8.37 -12.82 16.86
C ASP A 318 -8.33 -11.32 17.16
N GLU A 319 -7.70 -10.99 18.28
CA GLU A 319 -7.44 -9.61 18.71
C GLU A 319 -5.97 -9.46 19.15
N PRO A 320 -5.34 -8.29 18.94
CA PRO A 320 -3.93 -8.09 19.26
C PRO A 320 -3.56 -8.37 20.72
N ILE A 321 -4.50 -8.14 21.65
CA ILE A 321 -4.29 -8.32 23.10
C ILE A 321 -4.02 -9.78 23.49
N PHE A 322 -4.59 -10.74 22.75
CA PHE A 322 -4.49 -12.17 23.04
C PHE A 322 -3.24 -12.79 22.43
N LYS A 323 -2.06 -12.32 22.87
CA LYS A 323 -0.80 -12.96 22.48
C LYS A 323 -0.76 -14.41 22.95
N ALA A 324 -0.37 -15.31 22.05
CA ALA A 324 -0.21 -16.73 22.33
C ALA A 324 1.05 -17.28 21.64
N THR A 325 1.44 -18.49 22.02
CA THR A 325 2.48 -19.24 21.32
C THR A 325 1.85 -20.18 20.31
N PHE A 326 2.44 -20.30 19.13
CA PHE A 326 1.93 -21.12 18.03
C PHE A 326 2.90 -22.27 17.73
N SER A 327 2.37 -23.49 17.62
CA SER A 327 3.10 -24.67 17.15
C SER A 327 2.44 -25.12 15.85
N LEU A 328 3.12 -24.92 14.72
CA LEU A 328 2.58 -25.22 13.39
C LEU A 328 3.17 -26.52 12.84
N THR A 329 2.30 -27.35 12.27
CA THR A 329 2.67 -28.54 11.50
C THR A 329 1.90 -28.52 10.19
N VAL A 330 2.56 -28.85 9.08
CA VAL A 330 1.99 -28.76 7.74
C VAL A 330 2.34 -30.00 6.94
N GLU A 331 1.34 -30.64 6.36
CA GLU A 331 1.52 -31.68 5.36
C GLU A 331 1.52 -31.05 3.97
N HIS A 332 2.51 -31.37 3.14
CA HIS A 332 2.59 -30.85 1.77
C HIS A 332 3.28 -31.85 0.84
N GLU A 333 3.12 -31.65 -0.47
CA GLU A 333 3.78 -32.47 -1.46
C GLU A 333 5.31 -32.26 -1.46
N PRO A 334 6.12 -33.28 -1.81
CA PRO A 334 7.58 -33.21 -1.76
C PRO A 334 8.24 -32.13 -2.62
N GLN A 335 7.52 -31.65 -3.65
CA GLN A 335 7.98 -30.60 -4.56
C GLN A 335 7.86 -29.18 -3.98
N TYR A 336 7.10 -29.02 -2.90
CA TYR A 336 6.96 -27.75 -2.20
C TYR A 336 7.80 -27.73 -0.93
N ARG A 337 8.10 -26.52 -0.47
CA ARG A 337 8.66 -26.24 0.84
C ARG A 337 7.67 -25.38 1.63
N ALA A 338 7.64 -25.59 2.94
CA ALA A 338 6.87 -24.77 3.86
C ALA A 338 7.76 -23.74 4.58
N TRP A 339 7.28 -22.50 4.69
CA TRP A 339 7.84 -21.44 5.52
C TRP A 339 6.79 -20.94 6.51
N SER A 340 7.23 -20.57 7.71
CA SER A 340 6.40 -19.99 8.76
C SER A 340 7.26 -19.10 9.66
N ASN A 341 6.71 -18.53 10.73
CA ASN A 341 7.39 -17.60 11.66
C ASN A 341 8.68 -18.17 12.24
N MET A 342 8.68 -19.46 12.60
CA MET A 342 9.77 -20.14 13.29
C MET A 342 10.56 -21.04 12.33
N PRO A 343 11.83 -21.41 12.64
CA PRO A 343 12.56 -22.39 11.84
C PRO A 343 11.91 -23.77 11.92
N VAL A 344 12.15 -24.58 10.88
CA VAL A 344 11.77 -25.99 10.86
C VAL A 344 12.48 -26.73 11.99
N GLU A 345 11.72 -27.51 12.76
CA GLU A 345 12.21 -28.38 13.82
C GLU A 345 12.58 -29.77 13.25
N ASN A 346 11.67 -30.36 12.49
CA ASN A 346 11.90 -31.63 11.79
C ASN A 346 10.99 -31.76 10.56
N GLN A 347 11.35 -32.70 9.68
CA GLN A 347 10.55 -33.13 8.54
C GLN A 347 10.53 -34.65 8.47
N THR A 348 9.38 -35.23 8.18
CA THR A 348 9.22 -36.69 8.05
C THR A 348 8.40 -37.03 6.81
N ASN A 349 8.85 -38.01 6.03
CA ASN A 349 8.08 -38.56 4.92
C ASN A 349 6.97 -39.47 5.46
N LEU A 350 5.73 -39.21 5.07
CA LEU A 350 4.56 -39.99 5.45
C LEU A 350 4.37 -41.17 4.47
N SER A 351 3.66 -42.21 4.93
CA SER A 351 3.28 -43.37 4.09
C SER A 351 2.39 -42.98 2.90
N SER A 352 1.70 -41.84 2.98
CA SER A 352 0.91 -41.25 1.89
C SER A 352 1.76 -40.66 0.76
N GLY A 353 3.08 -40.54 0.94
CA GLY A 353 3.97 -39.85 -0.01
C GLY A 353 4.10 -38.33 0.21
N LEU A 354 3.39 -37.77 1.19
CA LEU A 354 3.52 -36.38 1.61
C LEU A 354 4.70 -36.18 2.58
N ILE A 355 5.14 -34.93 2.72
CA ILE A 355 6.09 -34.51 3.74
C ILE A 355 5.33 -33.80 4.86
N LEU A 356 5.54 -34.26 6.09
CA LEU A 356 5.09 -33.57 7.31
C LEU A 356 6.23 -32.67 7.79
N THR A 357 6.02 -31.35 7.74
CA THR A 357 6.98 -30.35 8.23
C THR A 357 6.48 -29.77 9.55
N ARG A 358 7.28 -29.89 10.61
CA ARG A 358 7.00 -29.31 11.93
C ARG A 358 7.91 -28.12 12.18
N PHE A 359 7.34 -27.00 12.61
CA PHE A 359 8.07 -25.80 13.02
C PHE A 359 8.27 -25.74 14.53
N LYS A 360 9.34 -25.09 14.98
CA LYS A 360 9.55 -24.83 16.41
C LYS A 360 8.41 -23.97 16.96
N LYS A 361 8.08 -24.15 18.25
CA LYS A 361 7.09 -23.33 18.96
C LYS A 361 7.49 -21.86 18.97
N SER A 362 6.56 -20.96 18.64
CA SER A 362 6.81 -19.52 18.63
C SER A 362 6.95 -18.93 20.03
N ILE A 363 7.59 -17.76 20.11
CA ILE A 363 7.41 -16.84 21.25
C ILE A 363 5.98 -16.27 21.25
N PRO A 364 5.52 -15.65 22.36
CA PRO A 364 4.21 -15.02 22.40
C PRO A 364 4.07 -13.93 21.33
N MET A 365 3.07 -14.07 20.47
CA MET A 365 2.75 -13.12 19.40
C MET A 365 1.24 -13.05 19.16
N SER A 366 0.76 -11.99 18.54
CA SER A 366 -0.66 -11.84 18.20
C SER A 366 -1.02 -12.66 16.96
N SER A 367 -2.27 -13.13 16.86
CA SER A 367 -2.79 -13.97 15.76
C SER A 367 -2.49 -13.42 14.36
N TYR A 368 -2.64 -12.10 14.18
CA TYR A 368 -2.45 -11.41 12.90
C TYR A 368 -1.01 -11.52 12.33
N LEU A 369 -0.03 -11.94 13.14
CA LEU A 369 1.36 -12.12 12.74
C LEU A 369 1.69 -13.53 12.27
N LEU A 370 0.78 -14.50 12.46
CA LEU A 370 0.98 -15.87 12.00
C LEU A 370 1.15 -15.88 10.48
N ALA A 371 2.17 -16.61 10.00
CA ALA A 371 2.46 -16.77 8.58
C ALA A 371 2.59 -18.24 8.20
N LEU A 372 2.10 -18.57 7.01
CA LEU A 372 2.31 -19.85 6.35
C LEU A 372 2.44 -19.62 4.84
N ILE A 373 3.48 -20.21 4.25
CA ILE A 373 3.71 -20.25 2.82
C ILE A 373 4.09 -21.68 2.46
N VAL A 374 3.43 -22.25 1.47
CA VAL A 374 3.77 -23.56 0.89
C VAL A 374 3.95 -23.36 -0.60
N ALA A 375 5.21 -23.33 -1.05
CA ALA A 375 5.58 -22.96 -2.41
C ALA A 375 6.88 -23.66 -2.84
N ASP A 376 7.20 -23.57 -4.12
CA ASP A 376 8.42 -24.09 -4.74
C ASP A 376 9.46 -22.97 -5.00
N PHE A 377 9.55 -22.02 -4.06
CA PHE A 377 10.42 -20.86 -4.13
C PHE A 377 11.88 -21.20 -3.82
N ASP A 378 12.79 -20.48 -4.47
CA ASP A 378 14.22 -20.49 -4.20
C ASP A 378 14.60 -19.34 -3.28
N CYS A 379 15.64 -19.56 -2.48
CA CYS A 379 16.14 -18.57 -1.54
C CYS A 379 17.63 -18.28 -1.70
N LEU A 380 18.02 -17.06 -1.35
CA LEU A 380 19.38 -16.73 -0.93
C LEU A 380 19.40 -16.59 0.58
N THR A 381 20.43 -17.13 1.23
CA THR A 381 20.54 -17.14 2.69
C THR A 381 21.90 -16.61 3.14
N ARG A 382 21.91 -15.87 4.23
CA ARG A 382 23.10 -15.43 4.96
C ARG A 382 22.95 -15.77 6.43
N HIS A 383 24.00 -16.32 7.02
CA HIS A 383 24.06 -16.66 8.44
C HIS A 383 24.77 -15.55 9.23
N ASP A 384 24.68 -15.63 10.55
CA ASP A 384 25.42 -14.77 11.49
C ASP A 384 25.23 -13.27 11.24
N THR A 385 23.96 -12.91 10.95
CA THR A 385 23.57 -11.54 10.58
C THR A 385 23.07 -10.70 11.75
N GLY A 386 23.09 -11.20 12.98
CA GLY A 386 22.74 -10.41 14.16
C GLY A 386 24.00 -9.92 14.88
N LEU A 387 23.92 -8.73 15.47
CA LEU A 387 25.01 -8.08 16.19
C LEU A 387 25.41 -8.86 17.45
N TYR A 388 24.42 -9.40 18.17
CA TYR A 388 24.63 -10.07 19.45
C TYR A 388 24.38 -11.59 19.41
N ARG A 389 23.71 -12.08 18.36
CA ARG A 389 23.33 -13.49 18.21
C ARG A 389 23.31 -13.86 16.73
N ASN A 390 23.53 -15.14 16.45
CA ASN A 390 23.47 -15.64 15.09
C ASN A 390 22.01 -15.65 14.61
N VAL A 391 21.70 -14.75 13.68
CA VAL A 391 20.42 -14.69 12.96
C VAL A 391 20.65 -15.15 11.53
N THR A 392 19.83 -16.09 11.06
CA THR A 392 19.81 -16.48 9.65
C THR A 392 18.82 -15.62 8.89
N MET A 393 19.31 -14.89 7.89
CA MET A 393 18.49 -14.05 7.01
C MET A 393 18.30 -14.76 5.67
N SER A 394 17.06 -14.96 5.23
CA SER A 394 16.78 -15.50 3.90
C SER A 394 15.92 -14.54 3.11
N VAL A 395 16.15 -14.46 1.80
CA VAL A 395 15.24 -13.82 0.85
C VAL A 395 14.83 -14.85 -0.18
N CYS A 396 13.53 -15.02 -0.41
CA CYS A 396 12.98 -16.05 -1.27
C CYS A 396 12.01 -15.50 -2.31
N ALA A 397 11.98 -16.10 -3.49
CA ALA A 397 11.02 -15.81 -4.56
C ALA A 397 10.87 -17.00 -5.50
N GLN A 398 10.03 -16.87 -6.53
CA GLN A 398 9.96 -17.86 -7.60
C GLN A 398 11.35 -18.10 -8.24
N PRO A 399 11.67 -19.35 -8.66
CA PRO A 399 13.02 -19.73 -9.09
C PRO A 399 13.65 -18.82 -10.16
N GLU A 400 12.86 -18.37 -11.13
CA GLU A 400 13.33 -17.53 -12.23
C GLU A 400 13.70 -16.10 -11.82
N ARG A 401 13.44 -15.70 -10.57
CA ARG A 401 13.74 -14.36 -10.03
C ARG A 401 14.84 -14.39 -8.97
N LYS A 402 15.55 -15.51 -8.82
CA LYS A 402 16.58 -15.69 -7.80
C LYS A 402 17.69 -14.63 -7.84
N ASP A 403 18.06 -14.17 -9.03
CA ASP A 403 19.10 -13.15 -9.20
C ASP A 403 18.65 -11.74 -8.77
N ASP A 404 17.35 -11.52 -8.59
CA ASP A 404 16.83 -10.22 -8.12
C ASP A 404 16.82 -10.10 -6.58
N LEU A 405 17.27 -11.14 -5.86
CA LEU A 405 17.21 -11.23 -4.39
C LEU A 405 18.42 -10.63 -3.68
N TYR A 406 19.55 -10.46 -4.37
CA TYR A 406 20.81 -10.05 -3.75
C TYR A 406 20.72 -8.70 -3.03
N TYR A 407 20.06 -7.72 -3.66
CA TYR A 407 19.92 -6.38 -3.08
C TYR A 407 19.10 -6.43 -1.79
N ALA A 408 17.97 -7.14 -1.80
CA ALA A 408 17.13 -7.28 -0.63
C ALA A 408 17.85 -7.98 0.53
N LEU A 409 18.61 -9.03 0.25
CA LEU A 409 19.38 -9.76 1.27
C LEU A 409 20.46 -8.88 1.90
N ASP A 410 21.11 -8.04 1.10
CA ASP A 410 22.12 -7.10 1.57
C ASP A 410 21.53 -6.03 2.48
N ILE A 411 20.40 -5.41 2.08
CA ILE A 411 19.70 -4.43 2.92
C ILE A 411 19.22 -5.08 4.22
N ALA A 412 18.52 -6.21 4.16
CA ALA A 412 17.98 -6.89 5.35
C ALA A 412 19.08 -7.22 6.37
N THR A 413 20.21 -7.77 5.90
CA THR A 413 21.38 -8.08 6.74
C THR A 413 21.97 -6.83 7.39
N LYS A 414 22.10 -5.73 6.64
CA LYS A 414 22.70 -4.51 7.18
C LYS A 414 21.75 -3.77 8.14
N ARG A 415 20.43 -3.92 8.00
CA ARG A 415 19.45 -3.19 8.84
C ARG A 415 19.18 -3.84 10.19
N ILE A 416 19.25 -5.17 10.28
CA ILE A 416 19.03 -5.86 11.56
C ILE A 416 20.06 -5.42 12.61
N HIS A 417 21.33 -5.24 12.22
CA HIS A 417 22.39 -4.71 13.09
C HIS A 417 22.07 -3.32 13.63
N ASP A 418 21.69 -2.39 12.74
CA ASP A 418 21.38 -1.01 13.11
C ASP A 418 20.21 -0.94 14.11
N PHE A 419 19.20 -1.79 13.96
CA PHE A 419 18.07 -1.83 14.90
C PHE A 419 18.45 -2.44 16.25
N GLU A 420 19.27 -3.50 16.27
CA GLU A 420 19.79 -4.05 17.53
C GLU A 420 20.64 -3.04 18.29
N GLU A 421 21.51 -2.32 17.60
CA GLU A 421 22.34 -1.26 18.18
C GLU A 421 21.48 -0.07 18.64
N GLN A 422 20.58 0.43 17.80
CA GLN A 422 19.79 1.63 18.13
C GLN A 422 18.82 1.37 19.29
N TYR A 423 18.15 0.22 19.30
CA TYR A 423 17.19 -0.11 20.34
C TYR A 423 17.84 -0.73 21.57
N GLN A 424 19.10 -1.17 21.48
CA GLN A 424 19.81 -1.88 22.55
C GLN A 424 19.01 -3.10 23.03
N ILE A 425 18.41 -3.80 22.06
CA ILE A 425 17.57 -5.00 22.23
C ILE A 425 17.81 -5.91 21.04
N ASN A 426 18.20 -7.14 21.32
CA ASN A 426 18.48 -8.13 20.30
C ASN A 426 17.21 -8.51 19.52
N TYR A 427 17.38 -8.88 18.26
CA TYR A 427 16.34 -9.55 17.49
C TYR A 427 16.03 -10.91 18.17
N PRO A 428 14.75 -11.21 18.47
CA PRO A 428 14.42 -12.29 19.40
C PRO A 428 14.41 -13.69 18.77
N LEU A 429 14.37 -13.80 17.44
CA LEU A 429 14.28 -15.09 16.74
C LEU A 429 15.63 -15.49 16.12
N SER A 430 15.81 -16.78 15.84
CA SER A 430 17.05 -17.29 15.21
C SER A 430 17.09 -17.06 13.70
N LYS A 431 15.98 -16.64 13.08
CA LYS A 431 15.88 -16.40 11.65
C LYS A 431 14.87 -15.30 11.30
N CYS A 432 15.04 -14.71 10.12
CA CYS A 432 14.06 -13.84 9.49
C CYS A 432 14.05 -14.14 7.98
N ASP A 433 12.91 -14.62 7.48
CA ASP A 433 12.73 -14.86 6.05
C ASP A 433 11.98 -13.67 5.44
N HIS A 434 12.41 -13.22 4.26
CA HIS A 434 11.75 -12.20 3.45
C HIS A 434 11.26 -12.86 2.16
N ILE A 435 9.96 -12.95 1.95
CA ILE A 435 9.38 -13.75 0.85
C ILE A 435 8.64 -12.82 -0.12
N ALA A 436 9.07 -12.81 -1.37
CA ALA A 436 8.36 -12.17 -2.47
C ALA A 436 7.20 -13.08 -2.92
N VAL A 437 5.97 -12.60 -2.74
CA VAL A 437 4.74 -13.32 -3.03
C VAL A 437 4.12 -12.78 -4.33
N PRO A 438 3.95 -13.61 -5.38
CA PRO A 438 3.25 -13.23 -6.60
C PRO A 438 1.77 -12.89 -6.33
N ASN A 439 1.27 -11.86 -7.01
CA ASN A 439 -0.11 -11.35 -6.87
C ASN A 439 -0.49 -10.99 -5.42
N PHE A 440 0.45 -10.38 -4.68
CA PHE A 440 0.19 -9.86 -3.34
C PHE A 440 -0.27 -8.41 -3.43
N ASP A 441 -1.56 -8.17 -3.14
CA ASP A 441 -2.24 -6.88 -3.35
C ASP A 441 -1.92 -5.82 -2.28
N ILE A 442 -0.98 -6.11 -1.38
CA ILE A 442 -0.42 -5.13 -0.43
C ILE A 442 1.11 -5.07 -0.56
N PRO A 443 1.75 -3.95 -0.19
CA PRO A 443 3.19 -3.79 -0.34
C PRO A 443 4.00 -4.85 0.41
N ALA A 444 3.65 -5.07 1.69
CA ALA A 444 4.30 -6.02 2.57
C ALA A 444 3.47 -6.31 3.84
N MET A 445 3.87 -7.36 4.56
CA MET A 445 3.34 -7.70 5.88
C MET A 445 4.45 -8.20 6.82
N LYS A 446 4.58 -7.51 7.96
CA LYS A 446 5.54 -7.72 9.06
C LYS A 446 5.46 -9.04 9.85
N ASN A 447 4.97 -10.14 9.29
CA ASN A 447 4.82 -11.38 10.06
C ASN A 447 6.13 -11.75 10.79
N PHE A 448 6.03 -12.14 12.06
CA PHE A 448 7.20 -12.23 12.95
C PHE A 448 8.18 -13.29 12.44
N GLY A 449 9.36 -12.88 11.97
CA GLY A 449 10.38 -13.76 11.41
C GLY A 449 10.09 -14.36 10.03
N CYS A 450 9.00 -13.99 9.36
CA CYS A 450 8.65 -14.48 8.03
C CYS A 450 7.90 -13.40 7.23
N ILE A 451 8.58 -12.31 6.92
CA ILE A 451 8.00 -11.10 6.33
C ILE A 451 7.62 -11.36 4.87
N LEU A 452 6.39 -11.00 4.50
CA LEU A 452 5.85 -11.17 3.15
C LEU A 452 5.87 -9.84 2.39
N TYR A 453 6.16 -9.88 1.08
CA TYR A 453 6.23 -8.71 0.22
C TYR A 453 5.54 -8.96 -1.11
N SER A 454 5.00 -7.91 -1.72
CA SER A 454 4.76 -7.92 -3.17
C SER A 454 6.10 -8.01 -3.90
N GLU A 455 6.16 -8.77 -4.99
CA GLU A 455 7.36 -8.88 -5.83
C GLU A 455 7.92 -7.51 -6.24
N THR A 456 7.03 -6.58 -6.56
CA THR A 456 7.39 -5.20 -6.99
C THR A 456 8.05 -4.37 -5.90
N ARG A 457 7.93 -4.80 -4.63
CA ARG A 457 8.44 -4.10 -3.46
C ARG A 457 9.71 -4.74 -2.88
N LEU A 458 10.00 -5.99 -3.20
CA LEU A 458 11.18 -6.70 -2.70
C LEU A 458 12.26 -6.90 -3.77
N LEU A 459 11.86 -7.26 -4.99
CA LEU A 459 12.79 -7.68 -6.04
C LEU A 459 13.44 -6.46 -6.72
N TYR A 460 14.76 -6.55 -6.95
CA TYR A 460 15.50 -5.50 -7.64
C TYR A 460 16.47 -6.10 -8.66
N ASN A 461 16.28 -5.70 -9.91
CA ASN A 461 17.12 -6.10 -11.04
C ASN A 461 17.90 -4.89 -11.57
N ASN A 462 19.23 -4.94 -11.57
CA ASN A 462 20.07 -3.81 -11.95
C ASN A 462 19.99 -3.41 -13.44
N GLN A 463 19.42 -4.25 -14.32
CA GLN A 463 19.27 -3.95 -15.75
C GLN A 463 17.90 -3.34 -16.08
N THR A 464 16.87 -3.66 -15.30
CA THR A 464 15.47 -3.30 -15.63
C THR A 464 14.78 -2.45 -14.57
N SER A 465 15.23 -2.49 -13.31
CA SER A 465 14.65 -1.71 -12.22
C SER A 465 15.22 -0.30 -12.19
N THR A 466 14.37 0.68 -11.88
CA THR A 466 14.77 2.09 -11.75
C THR A 466 15.42 2.34 -10.38
N SER A 467 16.11 3.48 -10.24
CA SER A 467 16.61 3.95 -8.94
C SER A 467 15.48 4.16 -7.91
N LEU A 468 14.29 4.55 -8.38
CA LEU A 468 13.11 4.65 -7.52
C LEU A 468 12.69 3.27 -6.98
N ASN A 469 12.72 2.23 -7.82
CA ASN A 469 12.43 0.86 -7.36
C ASN A 469 13.46 0.40 -6.33
N GLN A 470 14.75 0.71 -6.56
CA GLN A 470 15.82 0.41 -5.61
C GLN A 470 15.56 1.07 -4.24
N GLN A 471 15.26 2.37 -4.25
CA GLN A 471 15.00 3.13 -3.03
C GLN A 471 13.75 2.62 -2.30
N GLN A 472 12.67 2.36 -3.03
CA GLN A 472 11.43 1.82 -2.46
C GLN A 472 11.63 0.44 -1.84
N ALA A 473 12.41 -0.44 -2.48
CA ALA A 473 12.76 -1.75 -1.92
C ALA A 473 13.56 -1.61 -0.62
N ALA A 474 14.53 -0.70 -0.58
CA ALA A 474 15.30 -0.46 0.65
C ALA A 474 14.41 0.07 1.79
N LEU A 475 13.54 1.04 1.50
CA LEU A 475 12.64 1.63 2.49
C LEU A 475 11.65 0.59 3.04
N ILE A 476 10.99 -0.20 2.19
CA ILE A 476 9.99 -1.17 2.66
C ILE A 476 10.63 -2.34 3.43
N ILE A 477 11.81 -2.83 3.00
CA ILE A 477 12.54 -3.85 3.76
C ILE A 477 12.87 -3.34 5.15
N THR A 478 13.34 -2.09 5.23
CA THR A 478 13.70 -1.44 6.49
C THR A 478 12.46 -1.19 7.38
N HIS A 479 11.34 -0.78 6.79
CA HIS A 479 10.05 -0.58 7.47
C HIS A 479 9.57 -1.87 8.15
N GLU A 480 9.47 -2.96 7.39
CA GLU A 480 8.97 -4.24 7.92
C GLU A 480 9.93 -4.91 8.91
N LEU A 481 11.23 -4.64 8.79
CA LEU A 481 12.21 -5.12 9.75
C LEU A 481 12.15 -4.31 11.07
N SER A 482 11.88 -3.00 11.02
CA SER A 482 11.65 -2.19 12.23
C SER A 482 10.45 -2.71 13.03
N HIS A 483 9.44 -3.22 12.34
CA HIS A 483 8.26 -3.80 12.96
C HIS A 483 8.53 -5.02 13.85
N GLN A 484 9.69 -5.69 13.70
CA GLN A 484 10.07 -6.82 14.55
C GLN A 484 10.23 -6.39 16.02
N TRP A 485 10.54 -5.11 16.29
CA TRP A 485 10.49 -4.51 17.62
C TRP A 485 9.16 -3.78 17.86
N PHE A 486 8.84 -2.81 16.98
CA PHE A 486 7.64 -1.98 17.07
C PHE A 486 6.46 -2.58 16.31
N GLY A 487 5.72 -3.44 16.99
CA GLY A 487 4.52 -4.08 16.48
C GLY A 487 4.48 -5.57 16.80
N ASN A 488 5.63 -6.25 16.71
CA ASN A 488 5.72 -7.68 16.98
C ASN A 488 6.12 -7.93 18.44
N LEU A 489 7.31 -7.47 18.84
CA LEU A 489 7.81 -7.63 20.20
C LEU A 489 6.94 -6.87 21.21
N VAL A 490 6.63 -5.61 20.93
CA VAL A 490 5.67 -4.79 21.67
C VAL A 490 4.52 -4.43 20.74
N THR A 491 3.31 -4.80 21.12
CA THR A 491 2.12 -4.63 20.27
C THR A 491 1.09 -3.75 20.97
N PRO A 492 0.39 -2.84 20.30
CA PRO A 492 -0.74 -2.13 20.87
C PRO A 492 -1.83 -3.12 21.30
N SER A 493 -2.44 -2.89 22.46
CA SER A 493 -3.51 -3.76 22.97
C SER A 493 -4.76 -3.73 22.08
N TRP A 494 -4.98 -2.63 21.35
CA TRP A 494 -6.10 -2.50 20.42
C TRP A 494 -5.75 -1.65 19.20
N TRP A 495 -6.53 -1.81 18.13
CA TRP A 495 -6.34 -1.17 16.83
C TRP A 495 -6.30 0.37 16.89
N LYS A 496 -7.00 0.99 17.86
CA LYS A 496 -7.01 2.46 18.06
C LYS A 496 -5.61 3.09 18.26
N ASP A 497 -4.64 2.28 18.68
CA ASP A 497 -3.29 2.69 19.01
C ASP A 497 -2.23 2.16 18.01
N PHE A 498 -2.66 1.53 16.91
CA PHE A 498 -1.75 0.96 15.90
C PHE A 498 -0.90 1.98 15.16
N TRP A 499 -1.30 3.26 15.18
CA TRP A 499 -0.48 4.35 14.66
C TRP A 499 0.92 4.35 15.28
N LEU A 500 1.08 3.95 16.55
CA LEU A 500 2.39 3.94 17.19
C LEU A 500 3.35 3.00 16.46
N ASN A 501 2.89 1.81 16.07
CA ASN A 501 3.73 0.88 15.30
C ASN A 501 4.05 1.43 13.92
N LYS A 502 3.03 1.94 13.21
CA LYS A 502 3.17 2.38 11.82
C LYS A 502 4.03 3.64 11.70
N ALA A 503 3.81 4.61 12.59
CA ALA A 503 4.61 5.81 12.70
C ALA A 503 6.09 5.53 12.94
N PHE A 504 6.39 4.64 13.89
CA PHE A 504 7.77 4.28 14.22
C PHE A 504 8.44 3.57 13.07
N ALA A 505 7.81 2.53 12.50
CA ALA A 505 8.39 1.81 11.37
C ALA A 505 8.65 2.73 10.16
N GLU A 506 7.72 3.65 9.87
CA GLU A 506 7.86 4.59 8.77
C GLU A 506 9.02 5.57 8.99
N TRP A 507 9.10 6.23 10.15
CA TRP A 507 10.19 7.17 10.43
C TRP A 507 11.56 6.46 10.46
N MET A 508 11.60 5.29 11.08
CA MET A 508 12.81 4.49 11.21
C MET A 508 13.30 3.96 9.87
N ALA A 509 12.40 3.66 8.93
CA ALA A 509 12.77 3.31 7.56
C ALA A 509 13.61 4.41 6.92
N TYR A 510 13.17 5.67 6.98
CA TYR A 510 13.92 6.78 6.38
C TYR A 510 15.28 7.01 7.06
N ILE A 511 15.34 7.06 8.40
CA ILE A 511 16.60 7.25 9.12
C ILE A 511 17.58 6.13 8.81
N ALA A 512 17.13 4.88 8.97
CA ALA A 512 18.02 3.74 8.81
C ALA A 512 18.42 3.59 7.35
N THR A 513 17.54 3.72 6.36
CA THR A 513 17.96 3.64 4.95
C THR A 513 18.97 4.75 4.60
N ASN A 514 18.84 5.96 5.15
CA ASN A 514 19.78 7.06 4.91
C ASN A 514 21.20 6.76 5.45
N LYS A 515 21.36 5.88 6.44
CA LYS A 515 22.69 5.47 6.93
C LYS A 515 23.47 4.64 5.91
N ILE A 516 22.80 3.83 5.08
CA ILE A 516 23.44 3.06 3.99
C ILE A 516 23.62 3.92 2.74
N HIS A 517 22.59 4.72 2.42
CA HIS A 517 22.54 5.53 1.21
C HIS A 517 22.43 7.02 1.56
N PRO A 518 23.47 7.64 2.12
CA PRO A 518 23.44 9.06 2.49
C PRO A 518 23.35 9.97 1.27
N ASP A 519 23.78 9.50 0.10
CA ASP A 519 23.71 10.19 -1.18
C ASP A 519 22.27 10.37 -1.70
N TRP A 520 21.32 9.62 -1.16
CA TRP A 520 19.91 9.73 -1.55
C TRP A 520 19.19 10.92 -0.91
N ASN A 521 19.75 11.56 0.13
CA ASN A 521 19.13 12.71 0.81
C ASN A 521 17.68 12.40 1.26
N LEU A 522 17.50 11.27 1.96
CA LEU A 522 16.17 10.77 2.33
C LEU A 522 15.47 11.68 3.36
N TYR A 523 16.22 12.44 4.15
CA TYR A 523 15.65 13.42 5.08
C TYR A 523 14.90 14.55 4.37
N GLU A 524 15.47 15.07 3.28
CA GLU A 524 14.86 16.10 2.44
C GLU A 524 13.67 15.53 1.68
N GLN A 525 13.81 14.30 1.14
CA GLN A 525 12.72 13.61 0.47
C GLN A 525 11.53 13.35 1.41
N TYR A 526 11.79 13.01 2.68
CA TYR A 526 10.74 12.80 3.69
C TYR A 526 9.83 14.02 3.84
N ILE A 527 10.39 15.24 3.79
CA ILE A 527 9.60 16.48 3.88
C ILE A 527 8.59 16.54 2.73
N ALA A 528 9.01 16.23 1.50
CA ALA A 528 8.14 16.31 0.33
C ALA A 528 7.15 15.15 0.24
N GLN A 529 7.62 13.92 0.50
CA GLN A 529 6.87 12.68 0.25
C GLN A 529 5.95 12.29 1.40
N GLN A 530 6.29 12.66 2.64
CA GLN A 530 5.52 12.27 3.83
C GLN A 530 4.85 13.49 4.45
N TRP A 531 5.63 14.51 4.82
CA TRP A 531 5.11 15.64 5.59
C TRP A 531 4.19 16.57 4.77
N LEU A 532 4.63 17.04 3.59
CA LEU A 532 3.80 17.89 2.73
C LEU A 532 2.59 17.15 2.16
N LEU A 533 2.74 15.84 1.91
CA LEU A 533 1.63 14.99 1.47
C LEU A 533 0.57 14.91 2.57
N ILE A 534 0.95 14.56 3.80
CA ILE A 534 -0.04 14.37 4.86
C ILE A 534 -0.67 15.65 5.37
N MET A 535 0.00 16.80 5.25
CA MET A 535 -0.66 18.08 5.54
C MET A 535 -1.84 18.36 4.60
N GLN A 536 -1.82 17.83 3.37
CA GLN A 536 -2.94 17.97 2.44
C GLN A 536 -4.10 17.08 2.88
N ASP A 537 -3.83 15.80 3.12
CA ASP A 537 -4.83 14.81 3.53
C ASP A 537 -5.40 15.09 4.93
N ASP A 538 -4.61 15.63 5.85
CA ASP A 538 -5.06 15.93 7.21
C ASP A 538 -5.86 17.25 7.31
N ALA A 539 -5.79 18.10 6.30
CA ALA A 539 -6.49 19.39 6.28
C ALA A 539 -7.94 19.30 5.75
N ILE A 540 -8.37 18.15 5.24
CA ILE A 540 -9.74 17.94 4.76
C ILE A 540 -10.71 17.73 5.93
N SER A 541 -11.97 18.18 5.76
CA SER A 541 -12.99 18.12 6.81
C SER A 541 -13.37 16.69 7.24
N PHE A 542 -13.02 15.68 6.45
CA PHE A 542 -13.25 14.26 6.72
C PHE A 542 -12.01 13.51 7.19
N SER A 543 -10.90 14.20 7.50
CA SER A 543 -9.76 13.63 8.21
C SER A 543 -10.19 13.07 9.59
N HIS A 544 -9.31 12.30 10.23
CA HIS A 544 -9.54 11.78 11.57
C HIS A 544 -8.33 11.95 12.50
N PRO A 545 -8.54 11.95 13.83
CA PRO A 545 -7.45 11.90 14.79
C PRO A 545 -6.60 10.63 14.60
N ILE A 546 -5.29 10.75 14.86
CA ILE A 546 -4.33 9.62 14.79
C ILE A 546 -4.73 8.43 15.67
N SER A 547 -5.41 8.71 16.79
CA SER A 547 -5.99 7.69 17.67
C SER A 547 -7.47 7.96 17.75
N MET A 548 -8.27 7.02 17.25
CA MET A 548 -9.73 7.10 17.20
C MET A 548 -10.37 5.85 17.81
N GLN A 549 -11.59 6.00 18.34
CA GLN A 549 -12.34 4.86 18.87
C GLN A 549 -12.76 3.92 17.73
N ILE A 550 -12.57 2.62 17.95
CA ILE A 550 -12.90 1.56 17.00
C ILE A 550 -13.88 0.62 17.70
N THR A 551 -15.08 0.52 17.13
CA THR A 551 -16.21 -0.25 17.67
C THR A 551 -16.73 -1.32 16.72
N GLN A 552 -16.29 -1.27 15.45
CA GLN A 552 -16.68 -2.21 14.40
C GLN A 552 -15.46 -2.65 13.60
N ASP A 553 -15.44 -3.91 13.18
CA ASP A 553 -14.34 -4.53 12.42
C ASP A 553 -13.98 -3.74 11.15
N LYS A 554 -15.00 -3.20 10.48
CA LYS A 554 -14.84 -2.37 9.27
C LYS A 554 -14.03 -1.10 9.50
N GLN A 555 -14.02 -0.57 10.73
CA GLN A 555 -13.23 0.61 11.08
C GLN A 555 -11.74 0.25 11.23
N ILE A 556 -11.41 -1.00 11.57
CA ILE A 556 -10.03 -1.46 11.74
C ILE A 556 -9.27 -1.35 10.41
N ILE A 557 -9.88 -1.74 9.30
CA ILE A 557 -9.24 -1.66 7.98
C ILE A 557 -9.07 -0.19 7.57
N SER A 558 -10.07 0.66 7.83
CA SER A 558 -10.04 2.07 7.40
C SER A 558 -8.97 2.92 8.09
N ILE A 559 -8.46 2.52 9.26
CA ILE A 559 -7.40 3.29 9.93
C ILE A 559 -6.02 3.07 9.32
N PHE A 560 -5.84 2.10 8.39
CA PHE A 560 -4.56 1.89 7.70
C PHE A 560 -4.39 2.86 6.52
N ASP A 561 -4.43 4.15 6.82
CA ASP A 561 -4.37 5.27 5.87
C ASP A 561 -3.12 6.14 6.08
N LEU A 562 -2.96 7.22 5.31
CA LEU A 562 -1.79 8.10 5.44
C LEU A 562 -1.70 8.81 6.82
N ILE A 563 -2.80 8.91 7.57
CA ILE A 563 -2.80 9.53 8.91
C ILE A 563 -1.94 8.70 9.88
N ILE A 564 -2.16 7.39 9.97
CA ILE A 564 -1.41 6.59 10.96
C ILE A 564 0.07 6.37 10.58
N TYR A 565 0.40 6.47 9.29
CA TYR A 565 1.77 6.32 8.78
C TYR A 565 2.50 7.67 8.71
N SER A 566 2.08 8.58 7.85
CA SER A 566 2.79 9.83 7.53
C SER A 566 2.61 10.90 8.63
N LYS A 567 1.40 11.08 9.16
CA LYS A 567 1.16 12.05 10.26
C LYS A 567 1.78 11.52 11.55
N GLY A 568 1.55 10.24 11.83
CA GLY A 568 2.17 9.53 12.94
C GLY A 568 3.69 9.64 12.92
N SER A 569 4.35 9.30 11.81
CA SER A 569 5.82 9.40 11.70
C SER A 569 6.32 10.83 11.78
N SER A 570 5.56 11.80 11.26
CA SER A 570 5.89 13.22 11.39
C SER A 570 5.90 13.66 12.86
N LEU A 571 4.96 13.17 13.67
CA LEU A 571 4.98 13.39 15.12
C LEU A 571 6.16 12.72 15.80
N VAL A 572 6.51 11.49 15.40
CA VAL A 572 7.71 10.78 15.91
C VAL A 572 8.98 11.58 15.62
N ARG A 573 9.10 12.09 14.40
CA ARG A 573 10.19 13.00 14.00
C ARG A 573 10.20 14.28 14.85
N MET A 574 9.04 14.90 15.09
CA MET A 574 8.96 16.08 15.96
C MET A 574 9.42 15.78 17.40
N MET A 575 8.99 14.66 17.98
CA MET A 575 9.41 14.23 19.31
C MET A 575 10.92 14.03 19.39
N LEU A 576 11.51 13.36 18.38
CA LEU A 576 12.96 13.20 18.27
C LEU A 576 13.69 14.56 18.29
N HIS A 577 13.22 15.55 17.52
CA HIS A 577 13.84 16.87 17.49
C HIS A 577 13.69 17.66 18.80
N ILE A 578 12.56 17.52 19.49
CA ILE A 578 12.34 18.18 20.79
C ILE A 578 13.23 17.56 21.88
N MET A 579 13.35 16.23 21.89
CA MET A 579 14.05 15.51 22.96
C MET A 579 15.57 15.36 22.73
N SER A 580 16.05 15.60 21.51
CA SER A 580 17.32 15.10 20.96
C SER A 580 17.36 13.59 20.74
N GLU A 581 18.18 13.16 19.78
CA GLU A 581 18.34 11.75 19.39
C GLU A 581 18.75 10.85 20.58
N ASN A 582 19.71 11.28 21.41
CA ASN A 582 20.19 10.48 22.54
C ASN A 582 19.12 10.25 23.62
N THR A 583 18.30 11.25 23.92
CA THR A 583 17.21 11.07 24.91
C THR A 583 16.09 10.24 24.32
N PHE A 584 15.74 10.49 23.05
CA PHE A 584 14.71 9.75 22.34
C PHE A 584 15.03 8.25 22.23
N ASN A 585 16.24 7.90 21.79
CA ASN A 585 16.68 6.50 21.69
C ASN A 585 16.72 5.80 23.07
N ARG A 586 17.17 6.49 24.14
CA ARG A 586 17.10 5.94 25.51
C ARG A 586 15.66 5.68 25.96
N GLY A 587 14.74 6.59 25.66
CA GLY A 587 13.31 6.45 25.94
C GLY A 587 12.72 5.23 25.25
N ILE A 588 12.98 5.07 23.94
CA ILE A 588 12.59 3.89 23.16
C ILE A 588 13.14 2.60 23.77
N SER A 589 14.44 2.54 24.03
CA SER A 589 15.06 1.34 24.59
C SER A 589 14.42 0.96 25.93
N LYS A 590 14.15 1.95 26.78
CA LYS A 590 13.49 1.73 28.08
C LYS A 590 12.05 1.24 27.92
N TYR A 591 11.29 1.86 27.02
CA TYR A 591 9.92 1.44 26.68
C TYR A 591 9.90 -0.01 26.18
N LEU A 592 10.70 -0.35 25.17
CA LEU A 592 10.72 -1.69 24.61
C LEU A 592 11.17 -2.74 25.64
N ARG A 593 12.22 -2.47 26.44
CA ARG A 593 12.68 -3.41 27.49
C ARG A 593 11.62 -3.69 28.55
N ASN A 594 10.85 -2.68 28.95
CA ASN A 594 9.84 -2.84 29.99
C ASN A 594 8.58 -3.57 29.51
N HIS A 595 8.41 -3.72 28.19
CA HIS A 595 7.18 -4.24 27.58
C HIS A 595 7.43 -5.41 26.62
N LEU A 596 8.59 -6.07 26.68
CA LEU A 596 8.94 -7.21 25.83
C LEU A 596 7.84 -8.29 25.85
N TYR A 597 7.44 -8.74 24.66
CA TYR A 597 6.43 -9.79 24.43
C TYR A 597 5.03 -9.46 24.96
N SER A 598 4.78 -8.22 25.37
CA SER A 598 3.49 -7.79 25.95
C SER A 598 2.67 -6.98 24.94
N THR A 599 1.48 -6.58 25.39
CA THR A 599 0.65 -5.59 24.72
C THR A 599 0.53 -4.32 25.56
N VAL A 600 0.41 -3.16 24.92
CA VAL A 600 0.39 -1.87 25.62
C VAL A 600 -0.67 -0.91 25.07
N GLU A 601 -1.19 -0.07 25.94
CA GLU A 601 -2.00 1.08 25.55
C GLU A 601 -1.13 2.31 25.27
N LYS A 602 -1.59 3.22 24.39
CA LYS A 602 -0.85 4.45 24.03
C LYS A 602 -0.38 5.28 25.22
N LEU A 603 -1.19 5.39 26.28
CA LEU A 603 -0.87 6.20 27.47
C LEU A 603 0.42 5.75 28.18
N ILE A 604 0.84 4.51 27.97
CA ILE A 604 2.07 3.96 28.54
C ILE A 604 3.29 4.52 27.79
N PHE A 605 3.20 4.72 26.48
CA PHE A 605 4.31 5.24 25.67
C PHE A 605 4.74 6.63 26.13
N GLY A 606 3.81 7.55 26.38
CA GLY A 606 4.11 8.92 26.81
C GLY A 606 4.75 9.07 28.21
N LYS A 607 4.94 7.96 28.95
CA LYS A 607 5.65 7.96 30.25
C LYS A 607 7.15 7.74 30.12
N TYR A 608 7.62 7.37 28.93
CA TYR A 608 9.03 7.13 28.59
C TYR A 608 9.57 8.29 27.76
#